data_AF-A0A451BEA5-F1
#
_entry.id   AF-A0A451BEA5-F1
#
_cell.length_a   1.000
_cell.length_b   1.000
_cell.length_c   1.000
_cell.angle_alpha   90.00
_cell.angle_beta   90.00
_cell.angle_gamma   90.00
#
_symmetry.space_group_name_H-M   'P 1'
#
loop_
_entity.id
_entity.type
_entity.pdbx_description
1 polymer ?
#
loop_
_entity_poly.entity_id
_entity_poly.type
_entity_poly.pdbx_seq_one_letter_code
_entity_poly.pdbx_strand_id
1 'polypeptide(L)'
;MGKKIYEGSNWFTEKKTGRIDDDGNTYEGSNWFTEEKTGRIDDDGNIYKGSNWFTEKKTGRIDDDGNVYEGSSWFSERKVGRIDDDGNVYEGTNWFTEKKVGRQEDDDRGSGCFLSTACIEHAGLDDDCSELRTLRQFRDTFVKSLPSGDQMLEDYYRNAPGIVSNISQSDKKEYILNSIYSTIRKAVSLIRNKKNHEALSCYREMYMELVRKFG
;
A
#
# COMPACT_ATOMS: atom_id res chain seq x y z
N MET A 1 -9.92 10.39 8.86
CA MET A 1 -9.88 10.53 7.38
C MET A 1 -9.76 9.11 6.88
N GLY A 2 -10.78 8.63 6.16
CA GLY A 2 -11.01 7.19 5.99
C GLY A 2 -10.00 6.48 5.09
N LYS A 3 -9.84 5.18 5.30
CA LYS A 3 -9.01 4.28 4.49
C LYS A 3 -9.52 4.21 3.05
N LYS A 4 -8.67 4.34 2.04
CA LYS A 4 -9.05 4.22 0.62
C LYS A 4 -8.94 2.76 0.15
N ILE A 5 -9.83 2.33 -0.74
CA ILE A 5 -9.81 0.98 -1.32
C ILE A 5 -9.50 1.10 -2.81
N TYR A 6 -8.51 0.32 -3.25
CA TYR A 6 -8.10 0.20 -4.64
C TYR A 6 -8.28 -1.25 -5.10
N GLU A 7 -8.77 -1.42 -6.32
CA GLU A 7 -8.85 -2.71 -7.00
C GLU A 7 -7.78 -2.77 -8.10
N GLY A 8 -7.04 -3.87 -8.15
CA GLY A 8 -5.94 -4.07 -9.08
C GLY A 8 -4.80 -4.86 -8.45
N SER A 9 -4.09 -5.62 -9.27
CA SER A 9 -2.97 -6.44 -8.81
C SER A 9 -1.63 -5.70 -8.76
N ASN A 10 -1.56 -4.50 -9.33
CA ASN A 10 -0.34 -3.70 -9.45
C ASN A 10 -0.66 -2.20 -9.34
N TRP A 11 0.21 -1.47 -8.62
CA TRP A 11 0.19 -0.03 -8.42
C TRP A 11 -0.09 0.81 -9.68
N PHE A 12 0.44 0.40 -10.83
CA PHE A 12 0.31 1.13 -12.09
C PHE A 12 -1.08 1.04 -12.73
N THR A 13 -1.88 0.07 -12.31
CA THR A 13 -3.18 -0.24 -12.92
C THR A 13 -4.32 -0.25 -11.91
N GLU A 14 -4.01 -0.05 -10.63
CA GLU A 14 -5.02 -0.06 -9.59
C GLU A 14 -5.93 1.16 -9.69
N LYS A 15 -7.22 0.94 -9.46
CA LYS A 15 -8.24 1.98 -9.52
C LYS A 15 -8.87 2.11 -8.15
N LYS A 16 -9.01 3.35 -7.66
CA LYS A 16 -9.78 3.61 -6.44
C LYS A 16 -11.25 3.21 -6.65
N THR A 17 -11.71 2.24 -5.88
CA THR A 17 -13.07 1.69 -5.96
C THR A 17 -13.93 2.08 -4.75
N GLY A 18 -13.32 2.49 -3.64
CA GLY A 18 -14.10 2.85 -2.46
C GLY A 18 -13.28 3.45 -1.32
N ARG A 19 -13.91 3.48 -0.14
CA ARG A 19 -13.27 3.86 1.12
C ARG A 19 -13.98 3.26 2.33
N ILE A 20 -13.30 3.27 3.47
CA ILE A 20 -13.85 2.97 4.80
C ILE A 20 -13.62 4.20 5.68
N ASP A 21 -14.66 4.77 6.28
CA ASP A 21 -14.45 5.88 7.24
C ASP A 21 -13.94 5.42 8.61
N ASP A 22 -13.65 6.40 9.46
CA ASP A 22 -13.16 6.17 10.82
C ASP A 22 -14.22 5.50 11.72
N ASP A 23 -15.50 5.56 11.34
CA ASP A 23 -16.63 4.89 12.00
C ASP A 23 -16.85 3.46 11.45
N GLY A 24 -15.98 2.99 10.55
CA GLY A 24 -16.05 1.65 9.96
C GLY A 24 -17.07 1.50 8.83
N ASN A 25 -17.73 2.56 8.36
CA ASN A 25 -18.66 2.49 7.24
C ASN A 25 -17.92 2.34 5.92
N THR A 26 -18.37 1.41 5.08
CA THR A 26 -17.80 1.15 3.76
C THR A 26 -18.59 1.88 2.67
N TYR A 27 -17.87 2.48 1.73
CA TYR A 27 -18.42 3.21 0.60
C TYR A 27 -17.83 2.70 -0.71
N GLU A 28 -18.66 2.59 -1.74
CA GLU A 28 -18.24 2.28 -3.11
C GLU A 28 -18.38 3.53 -3.98
N GLY A 29 -17.36 3.80 -4.79
CA GLY A 29 -17.26 4.99 -5.62
C GLY A 29 -15.89 5.65 -5.52
N SER A 30 -15.45 6.24 -6.63
CA SER A 30 -14.12 6.87 -6.70
C SER A 30 -14.12 8.31 -6.15
N ASN A 31 -15.28 8.95 -5.97
CA ASN A 31 -15.43 10.37 -5.61
C ASN A 31 -16.41 10.57 -4.44
N TRP A 32 -16.03 11.41 -3.47
CA TRP A 32 -16.81 11.78 -2.29
C TRP A 32 -18.24 12.26 -2.60
N PHE A 33 -18.44 12.93 -3.74
CA PHE A 33 -19.76 13.44 -4.12
C PHE A 33 -20.71 12.38 -4.69
N THR A 34 -20.22 11.20 -5.04
CA THR A 34 -20.99 10.16 -5.75
C THR A 34 -20.80 8.77 -5.16
N GLU A 35 -20.17 8.66 -3.99
CA GLU A 35 -19.97 7.39 -3.32
C GLU A 35 -21.23 6.96 -2.57
N GLU A 36 -21.50 5.67 -2.58
CA GLU A 36 -22.67 5.09 -1.93
C GLU A 36 -22.22 4.23 -0.75
N LYS A 37 -22.90 4.38 0.39
CA LYS A 37 -22.66 3.52 1.55
C LYS A 37 -23.13 2.10 1.23
N THR A 38 -22.19 1.15 1.24
CA THR A 38 -22.43 -0.25 0.92
C THR A 38 -22.51 -1.14 2.15
N GLY A 39 -22.00 -0.68 3.29
CA GLY A 39 -21.92 -1.51 4.49
C GLY A 39 -21.16 -0.87 5.64
N ARG A 40 -20.74 -1.71 6.59
CA ARG A 40 -19.86 -1.36 7.70
C ARG A 40 -19.06 -2.56 8.21
N ILE A 41 -17.98 -2.26 8.91
CA ILE A 41 -17.19 -3.20 9.69
C ILE A 41 -17.22 -2.72 11.15
N ASP A 42 -17.59 -3.58 12.10
CA ASP A 42 -17.52 -3.23 13.52
C ASP A 42 -16.15 -3.53 14.14
N ASP A 43 -15.97 -3.06 15.38
CA ASP A 43 -14.74 -3.25 16.16
C ASP A 43 -14.41 -4.72 16.43
N ASP A 44 -15.41 -5.61 16.39
CA ASP A 44 -15.24 -7.06 16.50
C ASP A 44 -14.86 -7.71 15.15
N GLY A 45 -14.66 -6.92 14.10
CA GLY A 45 -14.28 -7.37 12.76
C GLY A 45 -15.42 -7.95 11.94
N ASN A 46 -16.69 -7.83 12.36
CA ASN A 46 -17.82 -8.34 11.58
C ASN A 46 -18.15 -7.40 10.41
N ILE A 47 -18.32 -7.98 9.22
CA ILE A 47 -18.66 -7.26 7.99
C ILE A 47 -20.17 -7.31 7.77
N TYR A 48 -20.80 -6.16 7.65
CA TYR A 48 -22.22 -6.00 7.32
C TYR A 48 -22.38 -5.36 5.95
N LYS A 49 -23.27 -5.89 5.12
CA LYS A 49 -23.69 -5.27 3.87
C LYS A 49 -25.09 -4.69 4.00
N GLY A 50 -25.27 -3.48 3.50
CA GLY A 50 -26.51 -2.73 3.52
C GLY A 50 -26.27 -1.27 3.93
N SER A 51 -27.02 -0.36 3.29
CA SER A 51 -26.85 1.08 3.48
C SER A 51 -27.55 1.63 4.72
N ASN A 52 -28.38 0.82 5.40
CA ASN A 52 -29.23 1.25 6.51
C ASN A 52 -29.13 0.27 7.68
N TRP A 53 -28.98 0.81 8.89
CA TRP A 53 -28.77 0.06 10.15
C TRP A 53 -29.86 -0.99 10.42
N PHE A 54 -31.10 -0.71 10.01
CA PHE A 54 -32.24 -1.62 10.21
C PHE A 54 -32.29 -2.79 9.22
N THR A 55 -31.51 -2.76 8.14
CA THR A 55 -31.57 -3.73 7.04
C THR A 55 -30.24 -4.37 6.71
N GLU A 56 -29.17 -3.93 7.36
CA GLU A 56 -27.84 -4.48 7.15
C GLU A 56 -27.77 -5.93 7.60
N LYS A 57 -27.04 -6.75 6.85
CA LYS A 57 -26.87 -8.18 7.12
C LYS A 57 -25.40 -8.47 7.32
N LYS A 58 -25.07 -9.18 8.40
CA LYS A 58 -23.74 -9.74 8.58
C LYS A 58 -23.44 -10.71 7.43
N THR A 59 -22.43 -10.40 6.64
CA THR A 59 -22.01 -11.21 5.48
C THR A 59 -20.66 -11.87 5.67
N GLY A 60 -19.87 -11.42 6.65
CA GLY A 60 -18.57 -12.00 6.91
C GLY A 60 -17.91 -11.49 8.17
N ARG A 61 -16.62 -11.78 8.31
CA ARG A 61 -15.73 -11.23 9.34
C ARG A 61 -14.29 -11.15 8.86
N ILE A 62 -13.50 -10.33 9.55
CA ILE A 62 -12.04 -10.27 9.44
C ILE A 62 -11.48 -10.60 10.82
N ASP A 63 -10.49 -11.51 10.91
CA ASP A 63 -9.77 -11.75 12.18
C ASP A 63 -8.53 -10.85 12.33
N ASP A 64 -7.94 -10.89 13.52
CA ASP A 64 -6.74 -10.13 13.89
C ASP A 64 -5.51 -10.51 13.03
N ASP A 65 -5.49 -11.72 12.47
CA ASP A 65 -4.45 -12.16 11.53
C ASP A 65 -4.71 -11.67 10.09
N GLY A 66 -5.76 -10.87 9.88
CA GLY A 66 -6.13 -10.30 8.59
C GLY A 66 -6.88 -11.26 7.66
N ASN A 67 -7.28 -12.45 8.09
CA ASN A 67 -8.05 -13.38 7.26
C ASN A 67 -9.50 -12.93 7.14
N VAL A 68 -10.02 -12.95 5.91
CA VAL A 68 -11.39 -12.57 5.59
C VAL A 68 -12.23 -13.83 5.41
N TYR A 69 -13.37 -13.90 6.10
CA TYR A 69 -14.33 -15.01 6.03
C TYR A 69 -15.67 -14.50 5.53
N GLU A 70 -16.31 -15.31 4.69
CA GLU A 70 -17.67 -15.10 4.21
C GLU A 70 -18.62 -16.07 4.93
N GLY A 71 -19.73 -15.55 5.43
CA GLY A 71 -20.73 -16.30 6.17
C GLY A 71 -21.25 -15.55 7.39
N SER A 72 -22.52 -15.78 7.72
CA SER A 72 -23.17 -15.12 8.86
C SER A 72 -23.06 -15.94 10.16
N SER A 73 -22.45 -17.13 10.13
CA SER A 73 -22.41 -18.08 11.25
C SER A 73 -21.01 -18.68 11.42
N TRP A 74 -20.52 -18.68 12.66
CA TRP A 74 -19.18 -19.15 13.04
C TRP A 74 -18.88 -20.60 12.60
N PHE A 75 -19.91 -21.46 12.60
CA PHE A 75 -19.75 -22.88 12.24
C PHE A 75 -19.75 -23.16 10.73
N SER A 76 -20.07 -22.15 9.90
CA SER A 76 -20.22 -22.33 8.45
C SER A 76 -19.56 -21.22 7.64
N GLU A 77 -18.75 -20.37 8.28
CA GLU A 77 -18.00 -19.34 7.59
C GLU A 77 -16.81 -19.94 6.86
N ARG A 78 -16.52 -19.41 5.68
CA ARG A 78 -15.47 -19.89 4.80
C ARG A 78 -14.46 -18.79 4.59
N LYS A 79 -13.17 -19.07 4.78
CA LYS A 79 -12.11 -18.14 4.41
C LYS A 79 -12.20 -17.84 2.91
N VAL A 80 -12.20 -16.56 2.54
CA VAL A 80 -12.29 -16.09 1.16
C VAL A 80 -11.08 -15.28 0.72
N GLY A 81 -10.31 -14.78 1.67
CA GLY A 81 -9.13 -13.98 1.38
C GLY A 81 -8.36 -13.60 2.63
N ARG A 82 -7.45 -12.65 2.46
CA ARG A 82 -6.73 -11.98 3.55
C ARG A 82 -6.35 -10.56 3.17
N ILE A 83 -6.09 -9.75 4.18
CA ILE A 83 -5.47 -8.44 4.07
C ILE A 83 -4.16 -8.51 4.86
N ASP A 84 -3.05 -8.14 4.27
CA ASP A 84 -1.76 -8.11 4.97
C ASP A 84 -1.49 -6.79 5.70
N ASP A 85 -0.43 -6.76 6.50
CA ASP A 85 0.01 -5.58 7.25
C ASP A 85 0.39 -4.39 6.35
N ASP A 86 0.76 -4.66 5.09
CA ASP A 86 1.06 -3.65 4.07
C ASP A 86 -0.24 -3.11 3.40
N GLY A 87 -1.40 -3.67 3.75
CA GLY A 87 -2.72 -3.32 3.22
C GLY A 87 -3.10 -4.01 1.91
N ASN A 88 -2.32 -4.96 1.41
CA ASN A 88 -2.66 -5.69 0.19
C ASN A 88 -3.80 -6.69 0.46
N VAL A 89 -4.76 -6.74 -0.47
CA VAL A 89 -5.91 -7.63 -0.41
C VAL A 89 -5.68 -8.81 -1.35
N TYR A 90 -5.77 -10.02 -0.80
CA TYR A 90 -5.63 -11.28 -1.53
C TYR A 90 -6.93 -12.06 -1.50
N GLU A 91 -7.32 -12.59 -2.65
CA GLU A 91 -8.43 -13.55 -2.79
C GLU A 91 -7.88 -14.97 -2.81
N GLY A 92 -8.49 -15.87 -2.04
CA GLY A 92 -8.13 -17.28 -1.99
C GLY A 92 -8.06 -17.85 -0.58
N THR A 93 -8.14 -19.17 -0.48
CA THR A 93 -8.09 -19.89 0.80
C THR A 93 -6.67 -20.32 1.18
N ASN A 94 -5.77 -20.45 0.21
CA ASN A 94 -4.44 -21.03 0.39
C ASN A 94 -3.34 -20.02 0.03
N TRP A 95 -2.39 -19.85 0.94
CA TRP A 95 -1.22 -18.97 0.80
C TRP A 95 -0.43 -19.17 -0.51
N PHE A 96 -0.38 -20.40 -1.03
CA PHE A 96 0.37 -20.73 -2.25
C PHE A 96 -0.36 -20.39 -3.57
N THR A 97 -1.66 -20.11 -3.52
CA THR A 97 -2.49 -19.90 -4.72
C THR A 97 -3.35 -18.64 -4.65
N GLU A 98 -3.19 -17.85 -3.59
CA GLU A 98 -3.92 -16.60 -3.43
C GLU A 98 -3.45 -15.56 -4.44
N LYS A 99 -4.39 -14.73 -4.90
CA LYS A 99 -4.15 -13.72 -5.90
C LYS A 99 -4.37 -12.35 -5.30
N LYS A 100 -3.40 -11.44 -5.46
CA LYS A 100 -3.60 -10.02 -5.12
C LYS A 100 -4.70 -9.42 -6.01
N VAL A 101 -5.74 -8.90 -5.38
CA VAL A 101 -6.91 -8.32 -6.05
C VAL A 101 -7.08 -6.82 -5.75
N GLY A 102 -6.41 -6.31 -4.72
CA GLY A 102 -6.50 -4.89 -4.39
C GLY A 102 -5.59 -4.48 -3.26
N ARG A 103 -5.84 -3.28 -2.75
CA ARG A 103 -5.13 -2.66 -1.64
C ARG A 103 -6.04 -1.74 -0.83
N GLN A 104 -5.86 -1.74 0.47
CA GLN A 104 -6.43 -0.80 1.40
C GLN A 104 -5.32 0.15 1.86
N GLU A 105 -5.51 1.44 1.63
CA GLU A 105 -4.56 2.49 1.99
C GLU A 105 -5.09 3.26 3.18
N ASP A 106 -4.43 3.11 4.33
CA ASP A 106 -4.68 3.93 5.50
C ASP A 106 -4.08 5.32 5.30
N ASP A 107 -4.83 6.39 5.58
CA ASP A 107 -4.29 7.76 5.54
C ASP A 107 -3.18 7.97 6.61
N ASP A 108 -3.11 7.10 7.64
CA ASP A 108 -2.18 7.23 8.78
C ASP A 108 -1.21 6.03 8.99
N ARG A 109 -1.27 4.96 8.19
CA ARG A 109 -0.37 3.79 8.36
C ARG A 109 0.44 3.48 7.11
N GLY A 110 1.68 3.98 7.12
CA GLY A 110 2.91 3.21 6.92
C GLY A 110 3.11 2.31 5.69
N SER A 111 2.23 2.32 4.67
CA SER A 111 2.39 1.45 3.50
C SER A 111 3.56 1.90 2.61
N GLY A 112 4.36 0.91 2.21
CA GLY A 112 5.76 1.06 1.83
C GLY A 112 6.05 1.92 0.60
N CYS A 113 7.03 2.81 0.75
CA CYS A 113 8.09 3.08 -0.21
C CYS A 113 7.71 2.90 -1.70
N PHE A 114 6.70 3.66 -2.15
CA PHE A 114 6.04 3.57 -3.46
C PHE A 114 6.99 3.47 -4.65
N LEU A 115 8.09 4.23 -4.62
CA LEU A 115 9.11 4.20 -5.67
C LEU A 115 9.87 2.87 -5.73
N SER A 116 10.18 2.29 -4.57
CA SER A 116 10.91 1.02 -4.53
C SER A 116 10.02 -0.17 -4.86
N THR A 117 8.76 -0.17 -4.44
CA THR A 117 7.75 -1.17 -4.84
C THR A 117 7.57 -1.16 -6.36
N ALA A 118 7.33 0.02 -6.95
CA ALA A 118 7.20 0.19 -8.40
C ALA A 118 8.42 -0.29 -9.19
N CYS A 119 9.63 -0.12 -8.65
CA CYS A 119 10.86 -0.59 -9.31
C CYS A 119 11.08 -2.09 -9.20
N ILE A 120 10.64 -2.71 -8.12
CA ILE A 120 10.85 -4.13 -7.85
C ILE A 120 9.85 -5.00 -8.59
N GLU A 121 8.60 -4.54 -8.66
CA GLU A 121 7.62 -5.11 -9.58
C GLU A 121 8.10 -5.00 -11.04
N HIS A 122 8.70 -3.86 -11.45
CA HIS A 122 9.26 -3.70 -12.80
C HIS A 122 10.46 -4.62 -13.06
N ALA A 123 11.29 -4.85 -12.06
CA ALA A 123 12.43 -5.77 -12.14
C ALA A 123 12.02 -7.25 -12.11
N GLY A 124 10.72 -7.56 -11.94
CA GLY A 124 10.21 -8.93 -11.83
C GLY A 124 10.69 -9.65 -10.57
N LEU A 125 11.02 -8.90 -9.52
CA LEU A 125 11.47 -9.41 -8.24
C LEU A 125 10.30 -9.45 -7.27
N ASP A 126 10.29 -10.45 -6.37
CA ASP A 126 9.28 -10.53 -5.32
C ASP A 126 9.33 -9.28 -4.40
N ASP A 127 8.14 -8.88 -3.93
CA ASP A 127 7.91 -7.71 -3.07
C ASP A 127 8.67 -7.77 -1.72
N ASP A 128 9.24 -8.94 -1.41
CA ASP A 128 9.99 -9.25 -0.19
C ASP A 128 11.51 -9.34 -0.42
N CYS A 129 12.01 -8.76 -1.51
CA CYS A 129 13.44 -8.82 -1.82
C CYS A 129 14.30 -8.15 -0.73
N SER A 130 15.53 -8.63 -0.59
CA SER A 130 16.46 -8.21 0.47
C SER A 130 16.70 -6.69 0.53
N GLU A 131 16.53 -6.03 -0.60
CA GLU A 131 16.68 -4.60 -0.83
C GLU A 131 15.54 -3.81 -0.18
N LEU A 132 14.28 -4.21 -0.35
CA LEU A 132 13.13 -3.56 0.29
C LEU A 132 13.20 -3.70 1.79
N ARG A 133 13.51 -4.89 2.30
CA ARG A 133 13.69 -5.10 3.74
C ARG A 133 14.78 -4.21 4.31
N THR A 134 15.89 -4.05 3.59
CA THR A 134 16.98 -3.14 4.00
C THR A 134 16.52 -1.68 4.02
N LEU A 135 15.80 -1.23 2.99
CA LEU A 135 15.30 0.16 2.90
C LEU A 135 14.21 0.45 3.94
N ARG A 136 13.26 -0.45 4.15
CA ARG A 136 12.21 -0.35 5.18
C ARG A 136 12.84 -0.26 6.57
N GLN A 137 13.78 -1.15 6.88
CA GLN A 137 14.51 -1.10 8.14
C GLN A 137 15.31 0.21 8.29
N PHE A 138 15.96 0.69 7.22
CA PHE A 138 16.69 1.96 7.24
C PHE A 138 15.76 3.16 7.49
N ARG A 139 14.58 3.19 6.86
CA ARG A 139 13.52 4.18 7.09
C ARG A 139 13.12 4.20 8.57
N ASP A 140 12.75 3.03 9.09
CA ASP A 140 12.13 2.91 10.41
C ASP A 140 13.13 3.14 11.55
N THR A 141 14.41 2.83 11.33
CA THR A 141 15.45 2.97 12.35
C THR A 141 16.23 4.27 12.24
N PHE A 142 16.78 4.58 11.06
CA PHE A 142 17.68 5.72 10.88
C PHE A 142 16.92 6.98 10.51
N VAL A 143 16.13 6.96 9.43
CA VAL A 143 15.45 8.16 8.92
C VAL A 143 14.48 8.72 9.96
N LYS A 144 13.66 7.86 10.57
CA LYS A 144 12.71 8.25 11.62
C LYS A 144 13.38 8.81 12.89
N SER A 145 14.65 8.45 13.15
CA SER A 145 15.41 8.99 14.29
C SER A 145 15.98 10.39 14.04
N LEU A 146 15.95 10.89 12.81
CA LEU A 146 16.47 12.22 12.48
C LEU A 146 15.48 13.31 12.89
N PRO A 147 15.95 14.51 13.31
CA PRO A 147 15.07 15.62 13.68
C PRO A 147 14.10 16.07 12.58
N SER A 148 14.44 15.84 11.31
CA SER A 148 13.62 16.16 10.13
C SER A 148 13.08 14.90 9.44
N GLY A 149 13.22 13.73 10.06
CA GLY A 149 12.82 12.44 9.51
C GLY A 149 11.34 12.38 9.16
N ASP A 150 10.48 12.77 10.10
CA ASP A 150 9.03 12.72 9.92
C ASP A 150 8.57 13.62 8.75
N GLN A 151 9.09 14.86 8.68
CA GLN A 151 8.79 15.77 7.58
C GLN A 151 9.25 15.21 6.22
N MET A 152 10.43 14.60 6.15
CA MET A 152 10.93 13.98 4.92
C MET A 152 10.04 12.82 4.46
N LEU A 153 9.55 12.02 5.40
CA LEU A 153 8.68 10.89 5.11
C LEU A 153 7.29 11.36 4.68
N GLU A 154 6.73 12.37 5.34
CA GLU A 154 5.45 12.96 4.95
C GLU A 154 5.49 13.51 3.53
N ASP A 155 6.52 14.30 3.19
CA ASP A 155 6.72 14.83 1.84
C ASP A 155 6.89 13.70 0.81
N TYR A 156 7.58 12.61 1.19
CA TYR A 156 7.74 11.44 0.34
C TYR A 156 6.40 10.75 0.06
N TYR A 157 5.64 10.42 1.10
CA TYR A 157 4.36 9.71 0.95
C TYR A 157 3.31 10.54 0.22
N ARG A 158 3.37 11.87 0.35
CA ARG A 158 2.47 12.79 -0.35
C ARG A 158 2.73 12.81 -1.86
N ASN A 159 3.98 12.87 -2.30
CA ASN A 159 4.32 13.15 -3.70
C ASN A 159 4.67 11.89 -4.51
N ALA A 160 5.23 10.85 -3.86
CA ALA A 160 5.70 9.65 -4.56
C ALA A 160 4.60 8.92 -5.37
N PRO A 161 3.33 8.81 -4.93
CA PRO A 161 2.25 8.24 -5.74
C PRO A 161 2.07 8.94 -7.09
N GLY A 162 2.04 10.28 -7.10
CA GLY A 162 1.87 11.09 -8.31
C GLY A 162 3.07 10.95 -9.26
N ILE A 163 4.28 10.95 -8.71
CA ILE A 163 5.52 10.73 -9.47
C ILE A 163 5.50 9.36 -10.15
N VAL A 164 5.15 8.30 -9.43
CA VAL A 164 5.07 6.94 -9.98
C VAL A 164 4.03 6.85 -11.09
N SER A 165 2.85 7.47 -10.89
CA SER A 165 1.82 7.58 -11.93
C SER A 165 2.36 8.26 -13.20
N ASN A 166 3.05 9.39 -13.05
CA ASN A 166 3.61 10.12 -14.19
C ASN A 166 4.74 9.36 -14.90
N ILE A 167 5.58 8.62 -14.16
CA ILE A 167 6.59 7.73 -14.75
C ILE A 167 5.93 6.62 -15.57
N SER A 168 4.83 6.05 -15.08
CA SER A 168 4.14 4.94 -15.75
C SER A 168 3.57 5.31 -17.11
N GLN A 169 3.18 6.57 -17.28
CA GLN A 169 2.65 7.14 -18.52
C GLN A 169 3.76 7.61 -19.47
N SER A 170 5.02 7.57 -19.04
CA SER A 170 6.16 7.96 -19.88
C SER A 170 6.55 6.85 -20.85
N ASP A 171 6.78 7.19 -22.11
CA ASP A 171 7.40 6.29 -23.09
C ASP A 171 8.79 5.79 -22.65
N LYS A 172 9.42 6.48 -21.68
CA LYS A 172 10.74 6.14 -21.13
C LYS A 172 10.66 5.38 -19.80
N LYS A 173 9.49 4.87 -19.42
CA LYS A 173 9.25 4.22 -18.11
C LYS A 173 10.33 3.20 -17.75
N GLU A 174 10.72 2.32 -18.67
CA GLU A 174 11.69 1.25 -18.42
C GLU A 174 13.07 1.81 -18.09
N TYR A 175 13.51 2.82 -18.85
CA TYR A 175 14.79 3.49 -18.60
C TYR A 175 14.80 4.19 -17.23
N ILE A 176 13.70 4.86 -16.90
CA ILE A 176 13.57 5.59 -15.63
C ILE A 176 13.57 4.61 -14.45
N LEU A 177 12.76 3.54 -14.51
CA LEU A 177 12.67 2.54 -13.44
C LEU A 177 13.99 1.79 -13.26
N ASN A 178 14.71 1.46 -14.34
CA ASN A 178 16.05 0.87 -14.26
C ASN A 178 17.06 1.81 -13.58
N SER A 179 17.00 3.12 -13.87
CA SER A 179 17.85 4.13 -13.23
C SER A 179 17.55 4.26 -11.73
N ILE A 180 16.27 4.22 -11.35
CA ILE A 180 15.85 4.25 -9.94
C ILE A 180 16.34 2.98 -9.24
N TYR A 181 16.14 1.80 -9.85
CA TYR A 181 16.59 0.52 -9.29
C TYR A 181 18.11 0.46 -9.07
N SER A 182 18.91 0.94 -10.04
CA SER A 182 20.37 1.06 -9.88
C SER A 182 20.75 1.92 -8.66
N THR A 183 20.03 3.01 -8.44
CA THR A 183 20.26 3.90 -7.30
C THR A 183 19.83 3.27 -5.98
N ILE A 184 18.70 2.55 -5.96
CA ILE A 184 18.25 1.74 -4.81
C ILE A 184 19.34 0.72 -4.42
N ARG A 185 19.89 -0.01 -5.39
CA ARG A 185 20.97 -0.99 -5.15
C ARG A 185 22.22 -0.33 -4.56
N LYS A 186 22.57 0.87 -5.03
CA LYS A 186 23.66 1.67 -4.46
C LYS A 186 23.36 2.10 -3.01
N ALA A 187 22.16 2.60 -2.73
CA ALA A 187 21.75 3.00 -1.39
C ALA A 187 21.77 1.81 -0.42
N VAL A 188 21.24 0.64 -0.82
CA VAL A 188 21.29 -0.60 -0.04
C VAL A 188 22.73 -1.01 0.28
N SER A 189 23.63 -0.92 -0.69
CA SER A 189 25.07 -1.19 -0.46
C SER A 189 25.66 -0.24 0.60
N LEU A 190 25.33 1.05 0.54
CA LEU A 190 25.78 2.03 1.54
C LEU A 190 25.24 1.72 2.94
N ILE A 191 23.95 1.36 3.05
CA ILE A 191 23.31 0.96 4.32
C ILE A 191 24.01 -0.26 4.92
N ARG A 192 24.27 -1.30 4.11
CA ARG A 192 24.97 -2.52 4.55
C ARG A 192 26.39 -2.23 5.05
N ASN A 193 27.04 -1.21 4.51
CA ASN A 193 28.34 -0.72 4.97
C ASN A 193 28.25 0.29 6.12
N LYS A 194 27.08 0.43 6.76
CA LYS A 194 26.79 1.39 7.86
C LYS A 194 26.99 2.86 7.49
N LYS A 195 26.99 3.18 6.19
CA LYS A 195 27.15 4.54 5.67
C LYS A 195 25.80 5.23 5.52
N ASN A 196 25.09 5.37 6.63
CA ASN A 196 23.69 5.78 6.67
C ASN A 196 23.43 7.19 6.09
N HIS A 197 24.28 8.17 6.39
CA HIS A 197 24.14 9.52 5.82
C HIS A 197 24.38 9.56 4.30
N GLU A 198 25.38 8.81 3.81
CA GLU A 198 25.64 8.69 2.36
C GLU A 198 24.46 8.00 1.66
N ALA A 199 23.89 6.96 2.26
CA ALA A 199 22.71 6.28 1.74
C ALA A 199 21.50 7.22 1.66
N LEU A 200 21.26 8.02 2.71
CA LEU A 200 20.18 9.01 2.72
C LEU A 200 20.38 10.08 1.64
N SER A 201 21.60 10.62 1.49
CA SER A 201 21.90 11.60 0.43
C SER A 201 21.65 11.01 -0.96
N CYS A 202 22.18 9.80 -1.20
CA CYS A 202 22.02 9.09 -2.47
C CYS A 202 20.55 8.89 -2.85
N TYR A 203 19.72 8.45 -1.91
CA TYR A 203 18.29 8.24 -2.15
C TYR A 203 17.53 9.55 -2.32
N ARG A 204 17.85 10.55 -1.49
CA ARG A 204 17.20 11.88 -1.54
C ARG A 204 17.50 12.62 -2.84
N GLU A 205 18.73 12.58 -3.33
CA GLU A 205 19.10 13.21 -4.61
C GLU A 205 18.27 12.65 -5.77
N MET A 206 18.19 11.32 -5.86
CA MET A 206 17.34 10.64 -6.83
C MET A 206 15.87 11.07 -6.69
N TYR A 207 15.33 11.05 -5.47
CA TYR A 207 13.95 11.46 -5.23
C TYR A 207 13.67 12.91 -5.68
N MET A 208 14.56 13.85 -5.34
CA MET A 208 14.42 15.25 -5.73
C MET A 208 14.51 15.46 -7.25
N GLU A 209 15.30 14.65 -7.96
CA GLU A 209 15.26 14.66 -9.42
C GLU A 209 13.94 14.20 -10.00
N LEU A 210 13.33 13.17 -9.40
CA LEU A 210 12.02 12.68 -9.83
C LEU A 210 10.93 13.71 -9.56
N VAL A 211 10.95 14.37 -8.40
CA VAL A 211 10.05 15.50 -8.09
C VAL A 211 10.19 16.60 -9.15
N ARG A 212 11.41 16.95 -9.59
CA ARG A 212 11.60 17.97 -10.63
C ARG A 212 11.08 17.55 -12.01
N LYS A 213 11.12 16.25 -12.32
CA LYS A 213 10.75 15.71 -13.64
C LYS A 213 9.27 15.33 -13.74
N PHE A 214 8.67 14.93 -12.62
CA PHE A 214 7.38 14.25 -12.56
C PHE A 214 6.50 14.68 -11.37
N GLY A 215 6.98 15.58 -10.52
CA GLY A 215 6.19 16.17 -9.43
C GLY A 215 5.28 17.28 -9.89
#